data_AF-A0A4Y8CLQ6-F1
#
_entry.id   AF-A0A4Y8CLQ6-F1
#
_cell.length_a   1.000
_cell.length_b   1.000
_cell.length_c   1.000
_cell.angle_alpha   90.00
_cell.angle_beta   90.00
_cell.angle_gamma   90.00
#
_symmetry.space_group_name_H-M   'P 1'
#
loop_
_entity.id
_entity.type
_entity.pdbx_description
1 polymer ?
#
loop_
_entity_poly.entity_id
_entity_poly.type
_entity_poly.pdbx_seq_one_letter_code
_entity_poly.pdbx_strand_id
1 'polypeptide(L)'
;KKKQRWENGKNPEAFYSVGLKAMNVSKADLENFLKTSEAAELLKSYEIANPISQNYGTLAFVVNGEYQIIPSAINSPEALIEITKELSKQK
;
A
#
# COMPACT_ATOMS: atom_id res chain seq x y z
N LYS A 1 -13.90 -17.30 9.07
CA LYS A 1 -12.83 -17.46 8.06
C LYS A 1 -11.51 -17.78 8.78
N LYS A 2 -10.76 -18.79 8.33
CA LYS A 2 -9.42 -19.10 8.87
C LYS A 2 -8.46 -17.95 8.51
N LYS A 3 -7.77 -17.39 9.51
CA LYS A 3 -6.75 -16.36 9.27
C LYS A 3 -5.54 -17.02 8.63
N GLN A 4 -5.15 -16.59 7.43
CA GLN A 4 -3.88 -16.99 6.82
C GLN A 4 -2.78 -16.21 7.53
N ARG A 5 -2.07 -16.87 8.44
CA ARG A 5 -0.99 -16.27 9.24
C ARG A 5 0.40 -16.77 8.85
N TRP A 6 0.47 -17.73 7.91
CA TRP A 6 1.72 -18.33 7.44
C TRP A 6 2.67 -18.69 8.60
N GLU A 7 2.16 -19.51 9.53
CA GLU A 7 2.87 -19.92 10.75
C GLU A 7 3.34 -18.75 11.64
N ASN A 8 2.52 -17.70 11.74
CA ASN A 8 2.86 -16.45 12.43
C ASN A 8 4.15 -15.82 11.88
N GLY A 9 4.30 -15.85 10.55
CA GLY A 9 5.47 -15.31 9.85
C GLY A 9 6.66 -16.26 9.75
N LYS A 10 6.61 -17.45 10.38
CA LYS A 10 7.72 -18.44 10.30
C LYS A 10 7.86 -19.10 8.94
N ASN A 11 6.85 -18.99 8.07
CA ASN A 11 6.85 -19.58 6.74
C ASN A 11 6.67 -18.50 5.65
N PRO A 12 7.72 -17.68 5.39
CA PRO A 12 7.66 -16.63 4.38
C PRO A 12 7.47 -17.21 2.96
N GLU A 13 7.98 -18.41 2.68
CA GLU A 13 7.80 -19.08 1.38
C GLU A 13 6.32 -19.32 1.07
N ALA A 14 5.55 -19.78 2.05
CA ALA A 14 4.11 -19.94 1.89
C ALA A 14 3.42 -18.60 1.63
N PHE A 15 3.86 -17.51 2.28
CA PHE A 15 3.37 -16.15 2.04
C PHE A 15 3.64 -15.70 0.60
N TYR A 16 4.89 -15.75 0.16
CA TYR A 16 5.28 -15.36 -1.20
C TYR A 16 4.58 -16.20 -2.26
N SER A 17 4.45 -17.51 -2.06
CA SER A 17 3.87 -18.40 -3.07
C SER A 17 2.44 -18.03 -3.45
N VAL A 18 1.65 -17.45 -2.54
CA VAL A 18 0.27 -17.06 -2.82
C VAL A 18 0.24 -15.87 -3.78
N GLY A 19 0.99 -14.81 -3.48
CA GLY A 19 1.05 -13.62 -4.33
C GLY A 19 1.70 -13.90 -5.69
N LEU A 20 2.85 -14.58 -5.67
CA LEU A 20 3.60 -14.89 -6.90
C LEU A 20 2.80 -15.77 -7.87
N LYS A 21 2.08 -16.79 -7.37
CA LYS A 21 1.18 -17.60 -8.21
C LYS A 21 0.02 -16.79 -8.78
N ALA A 22 -0.58 -15.91 -7.99
CA ALA A 22 -1.69 -15.07 -8.44
C ALA A 22 -1.28 -14.09 -9.55
N MET A 23 -0.04 -13.60 -9.50
CA MET A 23 0.53 -12.69 -10.50
C MET A 23 1.22 -13.41 -11.68
N ASN A 24 1.37 -14.74 -11.61
CA ASN A 24 2.17 -15.53 -12.54
C ASN A 24 3.63 -15.04 -12.68
N VAL A 25 4.26 -14.71 -11.55
CA VAL A 25 5.65 -14.23 -11.47
C VAL A 25 6.51 -15.25 -10.72
N SER A 26 7.75 -15.48 -11.16
CA SER A 26 8.65 -16.40 -10.45
C SER A 26 9.31 -15.72 -9.24
N LYS A 27 9.71 -16.53 -8.25
CA LYS A 27 10.45 -15.99 -7.10
C LYS A 27 11.80 -15.41 -7.51
N ALA A 28 12.47 -16.01 -8.49
CA ALA A 28 13.74 -15.53 -9.01
C ALA A 28 13.61 -14.14 -9.65
N ASP A 29 12.51 -13.87 -10.37
CA ASP A 29 12.26 -12.55 -10.95
C ASP A 29 12.08 -11.48 -9.86
N LEU A 30 11.31 -11.79 -8.81
CA LEU A 30 11.18 -10.92 -7.64
C LEU A 30 12.53 -10.67 -6.97
N GLU A 31 13.30 -11.72 -6.68
CA GLU A 31 14.60 -11.61 -6.01
C GLU A 31 15.63 -10.83 -6.85
N ASN A 32 15.58 -10.94 -8.17
CA ASN A 32 16.44 -10.15 -9.05
C ASN A 32 16.00 -8.69 -9.12
N PHE A 33 14.70 -8.42 -9.17
CA PHE A 33 14.17 -7.05 -9.10
C PHE A 33 14.55 -6.38 -7.77
N LEU A 34 14.44 -7.08 -6.63
CA LEU A 34 14.79 -6.54 -5.31
C LEU A 34 16.26 -6.12 -5.15
N LYS A 35 17.14 -6.49 -6.08
CA LYS A 35 18.56 -6.08 -6.09
C LYS A 35 18.81 -4.77 -6.85
N THR A 36 17.81 -4.23 -7.55
CA THR A 36 17.97 -3.00 -8.34
C THR A 36 17.84 -1.76 -7.46
N SER A 37 18.40 -0.64 -7.93
CA SER A 37 18.19 0.67 -7.30
C SER A 37 16.72 1.10 -7.37
N GLU A 38 16.02 0.75 -8.45
CA GLU A 38 14.60 1.01 -8.62
C GLU A 38 13.76 0.37 -7.51
N ALA A 39 14.01 -0.89 -7.16
CA ALA A 39 13.31 -1.54 -6.07
C ALA A 39 13.60 -0.88 -4.71
N ALA A 40 14.85 -0.48 -4.47
CA ALA A 40 15.23 0.23 -3.25
C ALA A 40 14.54 1.61 -3.13
N GLU A 41 14.51 2.38 -4.23
CA GLU A 41 13.84 3.68 -4.29
C GLU A 41 12.32 3.54 -4.11
N LEU A 42 11.72 2.53 -4.74
CA LEU A 42 10.29 2.24 -4.60
C LEU A 42 9.93 1.88 -3.15
N LEU A 43 10.69 0.97 -2.51
CA LEU A 43 10.46 0.59 -1.11
C LEU A 43 10.64 1.78 -0.18
N LYS A 44 11.66 2.62 -0.40
CA LYS A 44 11.88 3.84 0.37
C LYS A 44 10.72 4.82 0.22
N SER A 45 10.14 4.94 -0.98
CA SER A 45 8.98 5.82 -1.20
C SER A 45 7.76 5.43 -0.36
N TYR A 46 7.63 4.15 0.03
CA TYR A 46 6.54 3.67 0.89
C TYR A 46 6.76 3.92 2.39
N GLU A 47 7.96 4.31 2.84
CA GLU A 47 8.24 4.55 4.28
C GLU A 47 7.34 5.63 4.89
N ILE A 48 6.93 6.62 4.09
CA ILE A 48 6.02 7.69 4.51
C ILE A 48 4.64 7.16 4.92
N ALA A 49 4.26 5.95 4.50
CA ALA A 49 2.98 5.34 4.88
C ALA A 49 2.87 5.10 6.40
N ASN A 50 3.98 4.84 7.09
CA ASN A 50 3.99 4.61 8.54
C ASN A 50 3.46 5.83 9.32
N PRO A 51 4.06 7.04 9.21
CA PRO A 51 3.53 8.21 9.91
C PRO A 51 2.12 8.60 9.43
N ILE A 52 1.80 8.49 8.14
CA ILE A 52 0.44 8.75 7.63
C ILE A 52 -0.60 7.83 8.30
N SER A 53 -0.27 6.56 8.49
CA SER A 53 -1.17 5.59 9.13
C SER A 53 -1.42 5.87 10.61
N GLN A 54 -0.54 6.63 11.28
CA GLN A 54 -0.71 6.94 12.70
C GLN A 54 -1.79 8.01 12.95
N ASN A 55 -2.13 8.81 11.94
CA ASN A 55 -3.15 9.85 12.06
C ASN A 55 -4.56 9.27 12.24
N TYR A 56 -4.96 8.36 11.35
CA TYR A 56 -6.33 7.80 11.32
C TYR A 56 -6.37 6.27 11.14
N GLY A 57 -5.23 5.58 11.22
CA GLY A 57 -5.11 4.17 10.85
C GLY A 57 -5.00 3.95 9.34
N THR A 58 -5.23 2.71 8.92
CA THR A 58 -5.37 2.32 7.52
C THR A 58 -6.84 2.00 7.24
N LEU A 59 -7.44 2.34 6.10
CA LEU A 59 -6.93 2.93 4.85
C LEU A 59 -6.67 4.45 4.95
N ALA A 60 -5.69 4.95 4.19
CA ALA A 60 -5.36 6.38 4.11
C ALA A 60 -5.27 6.84 2.65
N PHE A 61 -5.98 7.91 2.31
CA PHE A 61 -5.91 8.58 1.01
C PHE A 61 -5.22 9.92 1.18
N VAL A 62 -4.17 10.17 0.41
CA VAL A 62 -3.40 11.42 0.46
C VAL A 62 -3.39 12.04 -0.93
N VAL A 63 -3.81 13.31 -1.02
CA VAL A 63 -3.87 14.07 -2.27
C VAL A 63 -2.64 14.96 -2.36
N ASN A 64 -1.95 14.92 -3.50
CA ASN A 64 -0.72 15.66 -3.80
C ASN A 64 0.43 15.47 -2.79
N GLY A 65 0.40 14.41 -1.97
CA GLY A 65 1.38 14.18 -0.92
C GLY A 65 1.24 15.06 0.32
N GLU A 66 0.21 15.92 0.37
CA GLU A 66 0.06 16.94 1.42
C GLU A 66 -1.23 16.78 2.22
N TYR A 67 -2.35 16.47 1.55
CA TYR A 67 -3.66 16.46 2.19
C TYR A 67 -4.15 15.03 2.43
N GLN A 68 -4.10 14.56 3.67
CA GLN A 68 -4.72 13.30 4.06
C GLN A 68 -6.23 13.48 4.23
N ILE A 69 -7.02 12.70 3.51
CA ILE A 69 -8.48 12.68 3.64
C ILE A 69 -8.85 11.99 4.95
N ILE A 70 -9.67 12.67 5.75
CA ILE A 70 -10.22 12.10 6.99
C ILE A 70 -11.20 10.97 6.60
N PRO A 71 -11.01 9.73 7.08
CA PRO A 71 -11.82 8.59 6.63
C PRO A 71 -13.33 8.76 6.82
N SER A 72 -13.76 9.46 7.89
CA SER A 72 -15.18 9.73 8.15
C SER A 72 -15.85 10.66 7.14
N ALA A 73 -15.08 11.38 6.32
CA ALA A 73 -15.61 12.20 5.24
C ALA A 73 -15.97 11.36 3.98
N ILE A 74 -15.48 10.12 3.90
CA ILE A 74 -15.70 9.23 2.75
C ILE A 74 -16.95 8.39 3.02
N ASN A 75 -18.12 8.90 2.66
CA ASN A 75 -19.40 8.20 2.80
C ASN A 75 -19.86 7.48 1.53
N SER A 76 -19.23 7.79 0.38
CA SER A 76 -19.45 7.11 -0.90
C SER A 76 -18.22 7.23 -1.81
N PRO A 77 -18.11 6.43 -2.88
CA PRO A 77 -17.10 6.62 -3.92
C PRO A 77 -17.17 8.02 -4.57
N GLU A 78 -18.36 8.57 -4.76
CA GLU A 78 -18.57 9.91 -5.31
C GLU A 78 -18.01 10.99 -4.38
N ALA A 79 -18.24 10.87 -3.07
CA ALA A 79 -17.65 11.78 -2.10
C ALA A 79 -16.12 11.76 -2.12
N LEU A 80 -15.50 10.57 -2.26
CA LEU A 80 -14.05 10.47 -2.43
C LEU A 80 -13.57 11.19 -3.69
N ILE A 81 -14.28 11.06 -4.81
CA ILE A 81 -13.95 11.75 -6.07
C ILE A 81 -14.06 13.27 -5.89
N GLU A 82 -15.12 13.76 -5.26
CA GLU A 82 -15.34 15.20 -5.03
C GLU A 82 -14.27 15.80 -4.12
N ILE A 83 -14.01 15.18 -2.97
CA ILE A 83 -12.96 15.62 -2.03
C ILE A 83 -11.59 15.62 -2.73
N THR A 84 -11.27 14.57 -3.50
CA THR A 84 -10.01 14.50 -4.25
C THR A 84 -9.91 15.64 -5.26
N LYS A 85 -10.95 15.90 -6.05
CA LYS A 85 -10.97 16.99 -7.03
C LYS A 85 -10.83 18.37 -6.38
N GLU A 86 -11.37 18.56 -5.19
CA GLU A 86 -11.24 19.80 -4.44
C GLU A 86 -9.81 19.98 -3.92
N LEU A 87 -9.26 18.98 -3.24
CA LEU A 87 -7.91 19.01 -2.67
C LEU A 87 -6.83 19.09 -3.75
N SER A 88 -7.02 18.46 -4.90
CA SER A 88 -6.07 18.54 -6.02
C SER A 88 -5.89 19.95 -6.60
N LYS A 89 -6.81 20.87 -6.33
CA LYS A 89 -6.72 22.28 -6.77
C LYS A 89 -5.97 23.17 -5.78
N GLN A 90 -5.77 22.69 -4.55
CA GLN A 90 -5.01 23.42 -3.53
C GLN A 90 -3.51 23.36 -3.88
N LYS A 91 -2.81 24.45 -3.60
CA LYS A 91 -1.38 24.64 -3.88
C LYS A 91 -0.54 24.50 -2.64
#